data_AF-A0A0M8YCZ7-F1
#
_entry.id   AF-A0A0M8YCZ7-F1
#
_cell.length_a   1.000
_cell.length_b   1.000
_cell.length_c   1.000
_cell.angle_alpha   90.00
_cell.angle_beta   90.00
_cell.angle_gamma   90.00
#
_symmetry.space_group_name_H-M   'P 1'
#
loop_
_entity.id
_entity.type
_entity.pdbx_description
1 polymer ?
#
loop_
_entity_poly.entity_id
_entity_poly.type
_entity_poly.pdbx_seq_one_letter_code
_entity_poly.pdbx_strand_id
1 'polypeptide(L)'
;MLADTVTALSQRAPAIVAAAADHLRDIVLGLHFHDGSQATMSVRHSRLLVEQELVGAPDVEVVFDQRAMNLLFDAQRPPVEQVLPHSLDVRGRQEQVLAVWRAFTLLAQRSSGLRYVQQLWREYREQAPRLWGRIAGDAAPAVSPHGAVPTGWRATDFLATRRPLEADEAGAATIGGTVDTTPRLLWDGRRSSSWWDVRPVGDADLVDTMLACRARTNREIDDMLPDREPKPDLYDLMKSYPARQGKGLRPTLTFATCAAFGAKPEHAARAAAALELFHNGFLVHDDIADESTHRRGLPTMNAEFGNGLAVNVGDGLNLLAVDAVLANLETLGLARTLGLIQEAMHMCRESIEGQAMELGWIHRRVVPSRDEDYFTMSTKKTGWYTCISPCRMGAVCAGVTDPAVLGRFDEAFRLIGIAFQIQDDILNLVGDEALYGKEALGDLLEGKRTVMLIHLFRTASARERERLGQLLHRPRSAKTQDEAEEVLAAMRRHGSIDYAIALADRLAAAGITHFENDLDIIPENEGKAVLRQIAHYVTTRPL
;
A
#
# COMPACT_ATOMS: atom_id res chain seq x y z
N MET A 1 -23.64 -16.54 -7.90
CA MET A 1 -23.45 -15.31 -7.10
C MET A 1 -22.34 -15.43 -6.06
N LEU A 2 -22.47 -16.25 -5.00
CA LEU A 2 -21.37 -16.40 -4.03
C LEU A 2 -20.10 -16.94 -4.69
N ALA A 3 -20.21 -17.97 -5.54
CA ALA A 3 -19.09 -18.50 -6.31
C ALA A 3 -18.42 -17.42 -7.18
N ASP A 4 -19.21 -16.57 -7.85
CA ASP A 4 -18.71 -15.46 -8.67
C ASP A 4 -18.06 -14.37 -7.80
N THR A 5 -18.61 -14.12 -6.61
CA THR A 5 -18.06 -13.18 -5.62
C THR A 5 -16.72 -13.68 -5.09
N VAL A 6 -16.62 -14.96 -4.71
CA VAL A 6 -15.36 -15.57 -4.25
C VAL A 6 -14.36 -15.66 -5.39
N THR A 7 -14.79 -15.93 -6.62
CA THR A 7 -13.92 -15.89 -7.82
C THR A 7 -13.40 -14.48 -8.06
N ALA A 8 -14.26 -13.46 -7.99
CA ALA A 8 -13.88 -12.07 -8.13
C ALA A 8 -12.92 -11.60 -7.02
N LEU A 9 -13.18 -12.00 -5.77
CA LEU A 9 -12.28 -11.77 -4.65
C LEU A 9 -10.94 -12.50 -4.85
N SER A 10 -10.96 -13.71 -5.38
CA SER A 10 -9.73 -14.47 -5.67
C SER A 10 -8.89 -13.83 -6.76
N GLN A 11 -9.52 -13.16 -7.73
CA GLN A 11 -8.83 -12.44 -8.80
C GLN A 11 -8.36 -11.05 -8.40
N ARG A 12 -9.19 -10.30 -7.66
CA ARG A 12 -9.00 -8.87 -7.37
C ARG A 12 -8.45 -8.59 -5.98
N ALA A 13 -8.52 -9.58 -5.08
CA ALA A 13 -8.08 -9.51 -3.69
C ALA A 13 -7.44 -10.84 -3.23
N PRO A 14 -6.46 -11.41 -3.97
CA PRO A 14 -5.92 -12.76 -3.72
C PRO A 14 -5.32 -12.92 -2.32
N ALA A 15 -4.74 -11.87 -1.74
CA ALA A 15 -4.19 -11.89 -0.38
C ALA A 15 -5.26 -12.06 0.71
N ILE A 16 -6.44 -11.47 0.51
CA ILE A 16 -7.57 -11.60 1.44
C ILE A 16 -8.14 -13.01 1.34
N VAL A 17 -8.21 -13.57 0.12
CA VAL A 17 -8.59 -14.97 -0.09
C VAL A 17 -7.57 -15.91 0.55
N ALA A 18 -6.27 -15.61 0.47
CA ALA A 18 -5.24 -16.39 1.13
C ALA A 18 -5.32 -16.30 2.66
N ALA A 19 -5.58 -15.12 3.24
CA ALA A 19 -5.75 -14.95 4.69
C ALA A 19 -7.04 -15.59 5.21
N ALA A 20 -8.15 -15.50 4.45
CA ALA A 20 -9.38 -16.21 4.76
C ALA A 20 -9.19 -17.73 4.67
N ALA A 21 -8.45 -18.18 3.65
CA ALA A 21 -8.07 -19.58 3.49
C ALA A 21 -7.17 -20.07 4.63
N ASP A 22 -6.24 -19.25 5.14
CA ASP A 22 -5.39 -19.58 6.28
C ASP A 22 -6.19 -19.72 7.59
N HIS A 23 -7.22 -18.88 7.77
CA HIS A 23 -8.16 -19.06 8.88
C HIS A 23 -8.94 -20.36 8.76
N LEU A 24 -9.39 -20.73 7.56
CA LEU A 24 -10.18 -21.95 7.32
C LEU A 24 -9.32 -23.22 7.31
N ARG A 25 -8.04 -23.16 6.94
CA ARG A 25 -7.14 -24.33 6.80
C ARG A 25 -7.79 -25.45 5.98
N ASP A 26 -8.03 -26.61 6.60
CA ASP A 26 -8.62 -27.78 5.95
C ASP A 26 -10.13 -27.91 6.23
N ILE A 27 -10.77 -26.89 6.83
CA ILE A 27 -12.19 -26.92 7.20
C ILE A 27 -13.05 -26.86 5.93
N VAL A 28 -13.92 -27.86 5.75
CA VAL A 28 -14.92 -27.91 4.69
C VAL A 28 -16.24 -27.33 5.18
N LEU A 29 -16.77 -26.34 4.47
CA LEU A 29 -18.00 -25.64 4.81
C LEU A 29 -19.16 -26.11 3.96
N GLY A 30 -20.27 -26.46 4.61
CA GLY A 30 -21.57 -26.65 3.97
C GLY A 30 -22.36 -25.35 4.05
N LEU A 31 -22.61 -24.72 2.91
CA LEU A 31 -23.32 -23.44 2.81
C LEU A 31 -24.77 -23.70 2.39
N HIS A 32 -25.73 -23.25 3.19
CA HIS A 32 -27.16 -23.43 2.93
C HIS A 32 -27.83 -22.05 2.82
N PHE A 33 -28.57 -21.82 1.73
CA PHE A 33 -29.19 -20.53 1.46
C PHE A 33 -30.72 -20.60 1.60
N HIS A 34 -31.33 -19.45 1.91
CA HIS A 34 -32.77 -19.35 2.12
C HIS A 34 -33.62 -19.71 0.89
N ASP A 35 -33.07 -19.57 -0.32
CA ASP A 35 -33.74 -19.97 -1.58
C ASP A 35 -33.69 -21.48 -1.86
N GLY A 36 -33.11 -22.26 -0.93
CA GLY A 36 -32.95 -23.71 -1.03
C GLY A 36 -31.69 -24.14 -1.78
N SER A 37 -30.91 -23.20 -2.32
CA SER A 37 -29.60 -23.52 -2.92
C SER A 37 -28.58 -23.90 -1.84
N GLN A 38 -27.58 -24.67 -2.27
CA GLN A 38 -26.51 -25.17 -1.40
C GLN A 38 -25.17 -25.09 -2.13
N ALA A 39 -24.09 -24.94 -1.37
CA ALA A 39 -22.75 -24.95 -1.92
C ALA A 39 -21.76 -25.53 -0.90
N THR A 40 -20.69 -26.15 -1.39
CA THR A 40 -19.53 -26.48 -0.56
C THR A 40 -18.45 -25.42 -0.77
N MET A 41 -17.92 -24.88 0.33
CA MET A 41 -16.73 -24.05 0.30
C MET A 41 -15.57 -24.75 0.99
N SER A 42 -14.44 -24.87 0.30
CA SER A 42 -13.23 -25.54 0.80
C SER A 42 -11.99 -24.73 0.45
N VAL A 43 -10.86 -25.08 1.07
CA VAL A 43 -9.57 -24.46 0.78
C VAL A 43 -8.72 -25.42 -0.03
N ARG A 44 -8.06 -24.92 -1.07
CA ARG A 44 -7.05 -25.67 -1.81
C ARG A 44 -5.91 -24.75 -2.24
N HIS A 45 -4.68 -25.07 -1.84
CA HIS A 45 -3.48 -24.26 -2.14
C HIS A 45 -3.67 -22.77 -1.82
N SER A 46 -4.17 -22.45 -0.61
CA SER A 46 -4.44 -21.08 -0.15
C SER A 46 -5.48 -20.31 -0.99
N ARG A 47 -6.37 -21.03 -1.68
CA ARG A 47 -7.52 -20.45 -2.40
C ARG A 47 -8.82 -21.00 -1.84
N LEU A 48 -9.86 -20.17 -1.85
CA LEU A 48 -11.22 -20.59 -1.58
C LEU A 48 -11.84 -21.17 -2.86
N LEU A 49 -12.33 -22.39 -2.78
CA LEU A 49 -13.09 -23.04 -3.83
C LEU A 49 -14.55 -23.10 -3.41
N VAL A 50 -15.45 -22.73 -4.32
CA VAL A 50 -16.90 -22.83 -4.10
C VAL A 50 -17.48 -23.73 -5.17
N GLU A 51 -18.05 -24.85 -4.74
CA GLU A 51 -18.74 -25.83 -5.59
C GLU A 51 -20.24 -25.69 -5.35
N GLN A 52 -21.05 -25.65 -6.40
CA GLN A 52 -22.50 -25.38 -6.32
C GLN A 52 -23.34 -26.62 -5.94
N GLU A 53 -22.72 -27.59 -5.26
CA GLU A 53 -23.33 -28.81 -4.72
C GLU A 53 -22.69 -29.12 -3.35
N LEU A 54 -23.41 -29.83 -2.48
CA LEU A 54 -22.83 -30.34 -1.24
C LEU A 54 -21.97 -31.57 -1.54
N VAL A 55 -20.66 -31.43 -1.35
CA VAL A 55 -19.69 -32.51 -1.52
C VAL A 55 -19.29 -33.07 -0.15
N GLY A 56 -19.67 -34.31 0.12
CA GLY A 56 -19.33 -35.02 1.36
C GLY A 56 -20.07 -34.50 2.59
N ALA A 57 -19.53 -34.81 3.79
CA ALA A 57 -20.04 -34.30 5.06
C ALA A 57 -19.22 -33.07 5.48
N PRO A 58 -19.83 -31.88 5.63
CA PRO A 58 -19.11 -30.67 6.01
C PRO A 58 -18.64 -30.69 7.46
N ASP A 59 -17.50 -30.08 7.75
CA ASP A 59 -16.99 -29.87 9.11
C ASP A 59 -17.80 -28.82 9.86
N VAL A 60 -18.26 -27.80 9.13
CA VAL A 60 -19.08 -26.71 9.64
C VAL A 60 -20.21 -26.43 8.66
N GLU A 61 -21.44 -26.40 9.16
CA GLU A 61 -22.59 -25.93 8.40
C GLU A 61 -22.82 -24.44 8.66
N VAL A 62 -23.01 -23.67 7.60
CA VAL A 62 -23.35 -22.25 7.64
C VAL A 62 -24.68 -22.06 6.93
N VAL A 63 -25.68 -21.59 7.67
CA VAL A 63 -27.00 -21.30 7.14
C VAL A 63 -27.14 -19.79 7.00
N PHE A 64 -27.29 -19.35 5.75
CA PHE A 64 -27.55 -17.98 5.39
C PHE A 64 -29.06 -17.77 5.27
N ASP A 65 -29.63 -17.04 6.23
CA ASP A 65 -30.94 -16.46 6.01
C ASP A 65 -30.84 -15.23 5.08
N GLN A 66 -31.99 -14.69 4.70
CA GLN A 66 -32.09 -13.53 3.82
C GLN A 66 -31.38 -12.27 4.39
N ARG A 67 -31.14 -12.20 5.70
CA ARG A 67 -30.49 -11.08 6.38
C ARG A 67 -28.97 -11.27 6.46
N ALA A 68 -28.50 -12.50 6.63
CA ALA A 68 -27.10 -12.91 6.59
C ALA A 68 -26.43 -12.49 5.27
N MET A 69 -27.16 -12.69 4.17
CA MET A 69 -26.72 -12.31 2.82
C MET A 69 -26.57 -10.79 2.67
N ASN A 70 -27.47 -10.01 3.27
CA ASN A 70 -27.36 -8.56 3.32
C ASN A 70 -26.17 -8.13 4.19
N LEU A 71 -25.94 -8.77 5.33
CA LEU A 71 -24.86 -8.41 6.25
C LEU A 71 -23.45 -8.63 5.70
N LEU A 72 -23.25 -9.71 4.94
CA LEU A 72 -21.94 -10.06 4.40
C LEU A 72 -21.66 -9.37 3.06
N PHE A 73 -22.70 -8.94 2.33
CA PHE A 73 -22.58 -8.50 0.94
C PHE A 73 -23.45 -7.29 0.50
N ASP A 74 -24.31 -6.72 1.36
CA ASP A 74 -25.04 -5.45 1.16
C ASP A 74 -24.40 -4.33 1.99
N ALA A 75 -23.70 -3.41 1.32
CA ALA A 75 -22.85 -2.39 1.93
C ALA A 75 -23.47 -0.98 2.02
N GLN A 76 -24.80 -0.83 1.91
CA GLN A 76 -25.42 0.49 2.08
C GLN A 76 -25.40 1.01 3.54
N ARG A 77 -24.99 0.18 4.51
CA ARG A 77 -24.75 0.54 5.92
C ARG A 77 -23.61 -0.30 6.53
N PRO A 78 -22.90 0.17 7.58
CA PRO A 78 -21.83 -0.59 8.22
C PRO A 78 -22.32 -1.95 8.77
N PRO A 79 -21.57 -3.06 8.59
CA PRO A 79 -21.95 -4.39 9.10
C PRO A 79 -22.22 -4.41 10.61
N VAL A 80 -21.51 -3.58 11.37
CA VAL A 80 -21.64 -3.43 12.83
C VAL A 80 -23.01 -2.92 13.28
N GLU A 81 -23.76 -2.22 12.42
CA GLU A 81 -25.06 -1.63 12.77
C GLU A 81 -26.24 -2.60 12.56
N GLN A 82 -26.01 -3.80 11.99
CA GLN A 82 -27.07 -4.72 11.58
C GLN A 82 -26.94 -6.15 12.14
N VAL A 83 -25.90 -6.49 12.91
CA VAL A 83 -25.76 -7.84 13.46
C VAL A 83 -26.81 -8.07 14.55
N LEU A 84 -27.90 -8.76 14.18
CA LEU A 84 -28.93 -9.19 15.11
C LEU A 84 -28.63 -10.61 15.61
N PRO A 85 -29.16 -11.01 16.79
CA PRO A 85 -29.14 -12.40 17.21
C PRO A 85 -29.73 -13.29 16.09
N HIS A 86 -29.03 -14.37 15.73
CA HIS A 86 -29.39 -15.37 14.70
C HIS A 86 -29.11 -15.01 13.23
N SER A 87 -28.43 -13.90 12.93
CA SER A 87 -28.10 -13.51 11.55
C SER A 87 -27.08 -14.42 10.83
N LEU A 88 -26.41 -15.32 11.53
CA LEU A 88 -25.48 -16.32 10.98
C LEU A 88 -25.60 -17.56 11.87
N ASP A 89 -26.30 -18.60 11.38
CA ASP A 89 -26.40 -19.88 12.08
C ASP A 89 -25.24 -20.77 11.60
N VAL A 90 -24.21 -20.88 12.43
CA VAL A 90 -22.99 -21.64 12.15
C VAL A 90 -22.91 -22.80 13.12
N ARG A 91 -22.85 -24.03 12.61
CA ARG A 91 -22.91 -25.27 13.39
C ARG A 91 -21.66 -26.09 13.14
N GLY A 92 -20.93 -26.39 14.20
CA GLY A 92 -19.68 -27.16 14.14
C GLY A 92 -18.98 -27.13 15.50
N ARG A 93 -17.73 -27.61 15.55
CA ARG A 93 -16.93 -27.48 16.78
C ARG A 93 -16.58 -26.01 17.02
N GLN A 94 -16.57 -25.58 18.28
CA GLN A 94 -16.34 -24.18 18.66
C GLN A 94 -15.12 -23.53 17.98
N GLU A 95 -13.99 -24.25 17.92
CA GLU A 95 -12.76 -23.78 17.27
C GLU A 95 -12.92 -23.53 15.76
N GLN A 96 -13.65 -24.42 15.07
CA GLN A 96 -13.92 -24.35 13.64
C GLN A 96 -14.95 -23.25 13.34
N VAL A 97 -15.96 -23.09 14.20
CA VAL A 97 -16.94 -21.99 14.11
C VAL A 97 -16.26 -20.63 14.24
N LEU A 98 -15.29 -20.48 15.15
CA LEU A 98 -14.51 -19.24 15.31
C LEU A 98 -13.61 -18.95 14.09
N ALA A 99 -13.01 -19.99 13.51
CA ALA A 99 -12.25 -19.87 12.27
C ALA A 99 -13.11 -19.38 11.10
N VAL A 100 -14.32 -19.94 10.96
CA VAL A 100 -15.31 -19.52 9.96
C VAL A 100 -15.72 -18.06 10.17
N TRP A 101 -16.00 -17.66 11.41
CA TRP A 101 -16.35 -16.27 11.72
C TRP A 101 -15.26 -15.28 11.33
N ARG A 102 -13.99 -15.58 11.64
CA ARG A 102 -12.83 -14.74 11.28
C ARG A 102 -12.67 -14.63 9.76
N ALA A 103 -12.75 -15.75 9.05
CA ALA A 103 -12.65 -15.79 7.61
C ALA A 103 -13.77 -14.95 6.95
N PHE A 104 -15.01 -15.09 7.41
CA PHE A 104 -16.15 -14.38 6.82
C PHE A 104 -16.13 -12.89 7.13
N THR A 105 -15.70 -12.52 8.34
CA THR A 105 -15.49 -11.11 8.72
C THR A 105 -14.45 -10.45 7.81
N LEU A 106 -13.33 -11.14 7.57
CA LEU A 106 -12.26 -10.66 6.71
C LEU A 106 -12.71 -10.51 5.24
N LEU A 107 -13.49 -11.48 4.73
CA LEU A 107 -14.09 -11.41 3.40
C LEU A 107 -15.10 -10.26 3.29
N ALA A 108 -15.96 -10.08 4.28
CA ALA A 108 -17.01 -9.05 4.30
C ALA A 108 -16.45 -7.61 4.41
N GLN A 109 -15.41 -7.40 5.22
CA GLN A 109 -14.78 -6.09 5.39
C GLN A 109 -14.15 -5.56 4.09
N ARG A 110 -13.82 -6.45 3.15
CA ARG A 110 -13.11 -6.09 1.92
C ARG A 110 -13.96 -6.22 0.67
N SER A 111 -14.96 -7.11 0.67
CA SER A 111 -15.99 -7.16 -0.38
C SER A 111 -16.78 -5.84 -0.47
N SER A 112 -16.98 -5.16 0.66
CA SER A 112 -17.66 -3.86 0.74
C SER A 112 -16.99 -2.75 -0.07
N GLY A 113 -15.68 -2.83 -0.32
CA GLY A 113 -14.93 -1.84 -1.11
C GLY A 113 -14.80 -2.14 -2.61
N LEU A 114 -15.32 -3.27 -3.09
CA LEU A 114 -15.15 -3.71 -4.48
C LEU A 114 -16.43 -3.49 -5.30
N ARG A 115 -16.47 -2.44 -6.14
CA ARG A 115 -17.63 -2.14 -7.01
C ARG A 115 -18.09 -3.31 -7.88
N TYR A 116 -17.18 -4.16 -8.36
CA TYR A 116 -17.57 -5.33 -9.16
C TYR A 116 -18.39 -6.33 -8.33
N VAL A 117 -18.01 -6.56 -7.08
CA VAL A 117 -18.81 -7.35 -6.14
C VAL A 117 -20.13 -6.63 -5.89
N GLN A 118 -20.12 -5.34 -5.57
CA GLN A 118 -21.34 -4.57 -5.37
C GLN A 118 -22.29 -4.58 -6.59
N GLN A 119 -21.76 -4.55 -7.81
CA GLN A 119 -22.52 -4.61 -9.06
C GLN A 119 -23.13 -6.00 -9.27
N LEU A 120 -22.35 -7.07 -9.08
CA LEU A 120 -22.86 -8.44 -9.12
C LEU A 120 -24.06 -8.60 -8.17
N TRP A 121 -23.94 -8.12 -6.95
CA TRP A 121 -25.01 -8.19 -5.94
C TRP A 121 -26.22 -7.30 -6.28
N ARG A 122 -25.99 -6.13 -6.91
CA ARG A 122 -27.07 -5.25 -7.40
C ARG A 122 -27.84 -5.89 -8.56
N GLU A 123 -27.14 -6.44 -9.55
CA GLU A 123 -27.76 -7.13 -10.70
C GLU A 123 -28.56 -8.35 -10.24
N TYR A 124 -28.02 -9.13 -9.31
CA TYR A 124 -28.75 -10.25 -8.70
C TYR A 124 -30.00 -9.78 -7.95
N ARG A 125 -29.94 -8.64 -7.26
CA ARG A 125 -31.10 -8.04 -6.59
C ARG A 125 -32.19 -7.60 -7.56
N GLU A 126 -31.82 -6.99 -8.67
CA GLU A 126 -32.75 -6.60 -9.73
C GLU A 126 -33.40 -7.82 -10.41
N GLN A 127 -32.67 -8.93 -10.54
CA GLN A 127 -33.15 -10.17 -11.16
C GLN A 127 -34.04 -11.01 -10.24
N ALA A 128 -33.87 -10.91 -8.92
CA ALA A 128 -34.58 -11.73 -7.95
C ALA A 128 -35.38 -10.94 -6.90
N PRO A 129 -36.20 -9.93 -7.25
CA PRO A 129 -36.81 -8.98 -6.30
C PRO A 129 -37.72 -9.63 -5.25
N ARG A 130 -38.24 -10.84 -5.52
CA ARG A 130 -39.05 -11.63 -4.56
C ARG A 130 -38.23 -12.20 -3.40
N LEU A 131 -36.91 -12.34 -3.57
CA LEU A 131 -35.96 -12.77 -2.55
C LEU A 131 -35.42 -11.59 -1.72
N TRP A 132 -35.93 -10.37 -1.93
CA TRP A 132 -35.53 -9.17 -1.17
C TRP A 132 -36.79 -8.54 -0.57
N GLY A 133 -36.94 -8.66 0.75
CA GLY A 133 -38.09 -8.11 1.45
C GLY A 133 -38.24 -6.60 1.22
N ARG A 134 -39.48 -6.10 1.24
CA ARG A 134 -39.73 -4.65 1.35
C ARG A 134 -39.03 -4.13 2.61
N ILE A 135 -38.30 -3.02 2.50
CA ILE A 135 -37.73 -2.30 3.64
C ILE A 135 -38.89 -1.94 4.56
N ALA A 136 -39.06 -2.69 5.65
CA ALA A 136 -40.18 -2.52 6.57
C ALA A 136 -39.80 -1.46 7.61
N GLY A 137 -40.49 -0.32 7.55
CA GLY A 137 -40.71 0.53 8.73
C GLY A 137 -41.71 -0.15 9.67
N ASP A 138 -41.47 0.02 10.97
CA ASP A 138 -42.38 -0.22 12.11
C ASP A 138 -43.32 -1.43 12.03
N ALA A 139 -42.84 -2.60 12.46
CA ALA A 139 -43.71 -3.64 13.00
C ALA A 139 -42.98 -4.51 14.04
N ALA A 140 -43.62 -4.67 15.21
CA ALA A 140 -43.15 -5.46 16.34
C ALA A 140 -42.95 -6.95 15.98
N PRO A 141 -42.02 -7.67 16.63
CA PRO A 141 -41.70 -9.04 16.25
C PRO A 141 -42.81 -10.01 16.68
N ALA A 142 -43.36 -10.72 15.71
CA ALA A 142 -44.21 -11.88 15.93
C ALA A 142 -43.36 -13.14 16.18
N VAL A 143 -43.72 -13.90 17.20
CA VAL A 143 -43.11 -15.18 17.60
C VAL A 143 -43.51 -16.27 16.60
N SER A 144 -42.54 -17.09 16.16
CA SER A 144 -42.82 -18.34 15.45
C SER A 144 -42.43 -19.56 16.31
N PRO A 145 -43.18 -20.67 16.28
CA PRO A 145 -43.11 -21.72 17.29
C PRO A 145 -42.49 -22.99 16.73
N HIS A 146 -41.16 -23.14 16.76
CA HIS A 146 -40.53 -24.46 16.67
C HIS A 146 -39.24 -24.48 17.49
N GLY A 147 -39.18 -25.39 18.45
CA GLY A 147 -38.11 -25.50 19.43
C GLY A 147 -36.81 -26.06 18.84
N ALA A 148 -35.70 -25.43 19.21
CA ALA A 148 -34.38 -26.02 19.18
C ALA A 148 -33.69 -25.72 20.52
N VAL A 149 -32.98 -26.73 21.02
CA VAL A 149 -32.36 -26.79 22.35
C VAL A 149 -31.24 -25.73 22.47
N PRO A 150 -31.14 -24.98 23.59
CA PRO A 150 -30.13 -23.93 23.73
C PRO A 150 -28.72 -24.53 23.94
N THR A 151 -27.75 -24.15 23.12
CA THR A 151 -26.31 -24.47 23.32
C THR A 151 -25.63 -23.57 24.37
N GLY A 152 -26.39 -22.77 25.11
CA GLY A 152 -25.90 -22.04 26.29
C GLY A 152 -24.87 -20.93 26.04
N TRP A 153 -24.49 -20.64 24.80
CA TRP A 153 -23.58 -19.54 24.46
C TRP A 153 -24.27 -18.54 23.55
N ARG A 154 -24.42 -17.29 24.00
CA ARG A 154 -24.86 -16.16 23.17
C ARG A 154 -23.66 -15.26 22.87
N ALA A 155 -23.45 -14.92 21.59
CA ALA A 155 -22.43 -13.97 21.14
C ALA A 155 -22.62 -12.54 21.72
N THR A 156 -23.73 -12.29 22.43
CA THR A 156 -24.09 -11.00 23.01
C THR A 156 -23.41 -10.70 24.35
N ASP A 157 -22.78 -11.68 25.00
CA ASP A 157 -22.20 -11.47 26.34
C ASP A 157 -20.91 -10.63 26.30
N PHE A 158 -20.35 -10.38 25.11
CA PHE A 158 -19.18 -9.54 24.90
C PHE A 158 -19.50 -8.02 24.85
N LEU A 159 -20.77 -7.63 24.72
CA LEU A 159 -21.17 -6.22 24.51
C LEU A 159 -21.61 -5.49 25.80
N ALA A 160 -21.50 -6.11 26.96
CA ALA A 160 -22.03 -5.57 28.22
C ALA A 160 -21.22 -4.40 28.83
N THR A 161 -20.09 -3.98 28.28
CA THR A 161 -19.30 -2.88 28.87
C THR A 161 -18.61 -2.01 27.84
N ARG A 162 -19.30 -0.96 27.37
CA ARG A 162 -18.76 0.41 27.18
C ARG A 162 -19.83 1.33 26.59
N ARG A 163 -20.30 2.29 27.41
CA ARG A 163 -20.91 3.55 26.93
C ARG A 163 -19.89 4.67 27.11
N PRO A 164 -19.90 5.67 26.23
CA PRO A 164 -20.01 7.05 26.70
C PRO A 164 -21.24 7.76 26.11
N LEU A 165 -21.73 8.73 26.89
CA LEU A 165 -22.86 9.62 26.65
C LEU A 165 -22.54 10.73 25.63
N GLU A 166 -23.63 11.25 25.06
CA GLU A 166 -23.81 12.30 24.05
C GLU A 166 -23.20 13.67 24.41
N ALA A 167 -22.89 14.48 23.38
CA ALA A 167 -23.11 15.93 23.39
C ALA A 167 -23.16 16.52 21.95
N ASP A 168 -24.15 17.40 21.78
CA ASP A 168 -24.73 18.01 20.59
C ASP A 168 -23.88 18.93 19.69
N GLU A 169 -24.44 19.11 18.48
CA GLU A 169 -24.49 20.27 17.58
C GLU A 169 -23.94 21.63 18.08
N ALA A 170 -23.17 22.32 17.22
CA ALA A 170 -23.54 23.63 16.64
C ALA A 170 -22.36 24.33 15.94
N GLY A 171 -22.57 24.68 14.67
CA GLY A 171 -22.34 26.02 14.12
C GLY A 171 -20.91 26.58 14.01
N ALA A 172 -20.41 26.64 12.77
CA ALA A 172 -19.75 27.84 12.26
C ALA A 172 -20.05 27.99 10.76
N ALA A 173 -20.78 29.06 10.43
CA ALA A 173 -21.20 29.47 9.10
C ALA A 173 -20.18 30.39 8.43
N THR A 174 -20.08 30.35 7.09
CA THR A 174 -20.19 31.47 6.11
C THR A 174 -19.56 31.05 4.75
N ILE A 175 -20.32 30.97 3.64
CA ILE A 175 -20.70 32.00 2.63
C ILE A 175 -19.54 32.47 1.72
N GLY A 176 -19.66 32.21 0.41
CA GLY A 176 -18.96 32.99 -0.63
C GLY A 176 -18.48 32.21 -1.86
N GLY A 177 -19.33 32.12 -2.90
CA GLY A 177 -18.95 32.20 -4.33
C GLY A 177 -17.84 31.29 -4.88
N THR A 178 -18.24 30.45 -5.84
CA THR A 178 -17.40 29.97 -6.95
C THR A 178 -16.31 30.96 -7.34
N VAL A 179 -15.05 30.60 -7.14
CA VAL A 179 -13.94 31.28 -7.82
C VAL A 179 -13.85 30.66 -9.22
N ASP A 180 -14.44 31.37 -10.18
CA ASP A 180 -14.09 31.26 -11.58
C ASP A 180 -12.60 31.63 -11.73
N THR A 181 -11.76 30.71 -12.21
CA THR A 181 -10.36 31.00 -12.50
C THR A 181 -10.08 30.74 -13.97
N THR A 182 -10.05 31.82 -14.75
CA THR A 182 -9.53 31.89 -16.11
C THR A 182 -8.14 31.23 -16.20
N PRO A 183 -7.81 30.50 -17.29
CA PRO A 183 -6.49 29.88 -17.47
C PRO A 183 -5.33 30.89 -17.41
N ARG A 184 -4.31 30.59 -16.59
CA ARG A 184 -3.15 31.48 -16.28
C ARG A 184 -1.94 31.18 -17.17
N LEU A 185 -1.05 32.16 -17.32
CA LEU A 185 0.25 31.96 -17.96
C LEU A 185 1.29 31.44 -16.96
N LEU A 186 2.04 30.40 -17.35
CA LEU A 186 3.25 29.89 -16.72
C LEU A 186 4.46 30.80 -17.05
N TRP A 187 5.54 30.67 -16.29
CA TRP A 187 6.76 31.49 -16.40
C TRP A 187 7.49 31.36 -17.76
N ASP A 188 7.19 30.31 -18.53
CA ASP A 188 7.70 30.07 -19.88
C ASP A 188 6.72 30.51 -20.99
N GLY A 189 5.62 31.17 -20.61
CA GLY A 189 4.61 31.70 -21.53
C GLY A 189 3.48 30.73 -21.89
N ARG A 190 3.45 29.50 -21.34
CA ARG A 190 2.38 28.52 -21.61
C ARG A 190 1.11 28.81 -20.82
N ARG A 191 -0.06 28.44 -21.33
CA ARG A 191 -1.35 28.62 -20.63
C ARG A 191 -1.72 27.34 -19.85
N SER A 192 -2.03 27.46 -18.57
CA SER A 192 -2.55 26.38 -17.73
C SER A 192 -3.93 25.94 -18.23
N SER A 193 -4.22 24.65 -18.28
CA SER A 193 -5.56 24.11 -18.54
C SER A 193 -6.39 24.02 -17.25
N SER A 194 -7.71 24.01 -17.39
CA SER A 194 -8.64 23.93 -16.26
C SER A 194 -8.69 22.53 -15.65
N TRP A 195 -8.62 22.46 -14.32
CA TRP A 195 -8.31 21.26 -13.52
C TRP A 195 -9.52 20.39 -13.15
N TRP A 196 -10.74 20.74 -13.55
CA TRP A 196 -12.00 20.11 -13.08
C TRP A 196 -12.56 18.97 -13.95
N ASP A 197 -11.80 18.42 -14.90
CA ASP A 197 -12.16 17.14 -15.55
C ASP A 197 -11.86 15.91 -14.66
N VAL A 198 -11.73 16.11 -13.36
CA VAL A 198 -11.35 15.08 -12.39
C VAL A 198 -12.61 14.47 -11.79
N ARG A 199 -12.80 13.16 -12.02
CA ARG A 199 -13.67 12.36 -11.15
C ARG A 199 -13.12 12.43 -9.73
N PRO A 200 -13.96 12.62 -8.69
CA PRO A 200 -13.50 12.50 -7.31
C PRO A 200 -12.71 11.19 -7.15
N VAL A 201 -11.66 11.21 -6.32
CA VAL A 201 -10.99 10.01 -5.83
C VAL A 201 -12.02 9.23 -5.01
N GLY A 202 -12.91 8.49 -5.69
CA GLY A 202 -14.00 7.77 -5.07
C GLY A 202 -13.83 6.26 -5.28
N ASP A 203 -14.33 5.48 -4.31
CA ASP A 203 -14.51 4.02 -4.27
C ASP A 203 -14.11 3.25 -5.56
N ALA A 204 -12.88 2.75 -5.67
CA ALA A 204 -12.46 1.69 -6.59
C ALA A 204 -11.03 1.20 -6.27
N ASP A 205 -10.76 -0.08 -6.55
CA ASP A 205 -9.46 -0.80 -6.57
C ASP A 205 -8.23 0.06 -6.23
N LEU A 206 -7.50 -0.29 -5.15
CA LEU A 206 -6.27 0.41 -4.74
C LEU A 206 -5.31 0.60 -5.92
N VAL A 207 -5.20 -0.39 -6.81
CA VAL A 207 -4.32 -0.31 -7.98
C VAL A 207 -4.81 0.77 -8.94
N ASP A 208 -6.11 0.84 -9.23
CA ASP A 208 -6.69 1.89 -10.08
C ASP A 208 -6.51 3.28 -9.46
N THR A 209 -6.70 3.38 -8.14
CA THR A 209 -6.46 4.62 -7.39
C THR A 209 -4.99 5.04 -7.51
N MET A 210 -4.05 4.12 -7.32
CA MET A 210 -2.63 4.39 -7.45
C MET A 210 -2.24 4.80 -8.87
N LEU A 211 -2.83 4.17 -9.90
CA LEU A 211 -2.65 4.54 -11.30
C LEU A 211 -3.22 5.93 -11.59
N ALA A 212 -4.38 6.29 -11.03
CA ALA A 212 -4.98 7.60 -11.20
C ALA A 212 -4.14 8.71 -10.54
N CYS A 213 -3.69 8.49 -9.30
CA CYS A 213 -2.79 9.40 -8.60
C CYS A 213 -1.47 9.58 -9.37
N ARG A 214 -0.87 8.48 -9.85
CA ARG A 214 0.33 8.54 -10.71
C ARG A 214 0.07 9.34 -11.98
N ALA A 215 -1.00 9.05 -12.71
CA ALA A 215 -1.30 9.73 -13.96
C ALA A 215 -1.50 11.24 -13.74
N ARG A 216 -2.09 11.63 -12.61
CA ARG A 216 -2.22 13.04 -12.21
C ARG A 216 -0.87 13.68 -11.95
N THR A 217 -0.02 13.03 -11.16
CA THR A 217 1.33 13.52 -10.84
C THR A 217 2.19 13.64 -12.10
N ASN A 218 2.15 12.65 -13.00
CA ASN A 218 2.89 12.69 -14.26
C ASN A 218 2.47 13.87 -15.14
N ARG A 219 1.16 14.16 -15.23
CA ARG A 219 0.68 15.35 -15.95
C ARG A 219 1.24 16.64 -15.37
N GLU A 220 1.25 16.79 -14.05
CA GLU A 220 1.85 17.98 -13.41
C GLU A 220 3.36 18.06 -13.69
N ILE A 221 4.09 16.94 -13.69
CA ILE A 221 5.52 16.91 -14.07
C ILE A 221 5.71 17.32 -15.53
N ASP A 222 4.90 16.79 -16.45
CA ASP A 222 4.98 17.10 -17.88
C ASP A 222 4.69 18.58 -18.15
N ASP A 223 3.70 19.15 -17.46
CA ASP A 223 3.36 20.57 -17.55
C ASP A 223 4.47 21.49 -17.01
N MET A 224 5.23 21.01 -16.01
CA MET A 224 6.34 21.74 -15.40
C MET A 224 7.64 21.65 -16.21
N LEU A 225 7.82 20.59 -16.99
CA LEU A 225 9.04 20.37 -17.76
C LEU A 225 9.14 21.37 -18.92
N PRO A 226 10.21 22.19 -18.96
CA PRO A 226 10.40 23.11 -20.08
C PRO A 226 10.53 22.35 -21.38
N ASP A 227 10.01 22.91 -22.46
CA ASP A 227 10.26 22.42 -23.81
C ASP A 227 10.89 23.55 -24.63
N ARG A 228 12.19 23.68 -24.39
CA ARG A 228 13.16 24.65 -24.95
C ARG A 228 14.56 24.04 -24.96
N GLU A 229 15.54 24.69 -25.59
CA GLU A 229 16.93 24.21 -25.58
C GLU A 229 17.60 24.30 -24.20
N PRO A 230 18.51 23.37 -23.82
CA PRO A 230 18.95 22.19 -24.58
C PRO A 230 17.96 21.00 -24.44
N LYS A 231 17.14 20.74 -25.46
CA LYS A 231 16.00 19.82 -25.34
C LYS A 231 16.44 18.34 -25.37
N PRO A 232 17.23 17.88 -26.35
CA PRO A 232 17.63 16.47 -26.44
C PRO A 232 18.56 16.05 -25.29
N ASP A 233 19.44 16.94 -24.84
CA ASP A 233 20.51 16.63 -23.89
C ASP A 233 20.10 16.83 -22.42
N LEU A 234 18.91 17.40 -22.16
CA LEU A 234 18.43 17.64 -20.80
C LEU A 234 16.94 17.37 -20.64
N TYR A 235 16.07 18.17 -21.25
CA TYR A 235 14.64 18.11 -20.93
C TYR A 235 13.96 16.81 -21.41
N ASP A 236 14.37 16.25 -22.54
CA ASP A 236 13.89 14.94 -22.99
C ASP A 236 14.45 13.81 -22.10
N LEU A 237 15.70 13.93 -21.64
CA LEU A 237 16.27 12.97 -20.68
C LEU A 237 15.60 13.04 -19.31
N MET A 238 15.23 14.23 -18.83
CA MET A 238 14.47 14.43 -17.58
C MET A 238 13.09 13.76 -17.63
N LYS A 239 12.48 13.61 -18.81
CA LYS A 239 11.22 12.86 -18.99
C LYS A 239 11.40 11.35 -18.89
N SER A 240 12.59 10.85 -19.20
CA SER A 240 12.81 9.42 -19.42
C SER A 240 12.51 8.56 -18.18
N TYR A 241 12.96 8.96 -16.99
CA TYR A 241 12.76 8.22 -15.73
C TYR A 241 11.31 8.31 -15.21
N PRO A 242 10.69 9.51 -15.12
CA PRO A 242 9.28 9.67 -14.77
C PRO A 242 8.31 8.92 -15.70
N ALA A 243 8.65 8.80 -17.00
CA ALA A 243 7.85 8.08 -17.98
C ALA A 243 7.88 6.54 -17.80
N ARG A 244 8.91 5.99 -17.15
CA ARG A 244 9.01 4.53 -16.93
C ARG A 244 7.87 4.04 -16.03
N GLN A 245 7.51 2.76 -16.16
CA GLN A 245 6.43 2.15 -15.39
C GLN A 245 6.66 2.34 -13.88
N GLY A 246 5.66 2.89 -13.21
CA GLY A 246 5.71 3.18 -11.77
C GLY A 246 4.40 2.77 -11.11
N LYS A 247 4.48 2.43 -9.83
CA LYS A 247 3.34 1.92 -9.06
C LYS A 247 2.44 3.03 -8.51
N GLY A 248 2.92 4.28 -8.40
CA GLY A 248 2.12 5.40 -7.90
C GLY A 248 2.00 5.49 -6.38
N LEU A 249 2.84 4.78 -5.61
CA LEU A 249 2.77 4.72 -4.15
C LEU A 249 2.88 6.11 -3.49
N ARG A 250 3.96 6.86 -3.77
CA ARG A 250 4.22 8.18 -3.15
C ARG A 250 3.12 9.19 -3.52
N PRO A 251 2.73 9.35 -4.80
CA PRO A 251 1.57 10.17 -5.14
C PRO A 251 0.34 9.83 -4.30
N THR A 252 0.01 8.54 -4.22
CA THR A 252 -1.22 8.10 -3.54
C THR A 252 -1.19 8.41 -2.05
N LEU A 253 -0.06 8.19 -1.38
CA LEU A 253 0.11 8.60 0.03
C LEU A 253 -0.10 10.11 0.21
N THR A 254 0.45 10.94 -0.67
CA THR A 254 0.30 12.40 -0.58
C THR A 254 -1.15 12.85 -0.81
N PHE A 255 -1.80 12.34 -1.86
CA PHE A 255 -3.20 12.67 -2.16
C PHE A 255 -4.14 12.15 -1.07
N ALA A 256 -3.96 10.91 -0.62
CA ALA A 256 -4.81 10.28 0.38
C ALA A 256 -4.68 10.97 1.75
N THR A 257 -3.48 11.35 2.18
CA THR A 257 -3.32 12.10 3.43
C THR A 257 -3.93 13.50 3.34
N CYS A 258 -3.81 14.19 2.20
CA CYS A 258 -4.47 15.48 2.01
C CYS A 258 -6.00 15.36 2.13
N ALA A 259 -6.58 14.34 1.49
CA ALA A 259 -8.00 14.02 1.60
C ALA A 259 -8.42 13.61 3.01
N ALA A 260 -7.56 12.87 3.72
CA ALA A 260 -7.83 12.38 5.07
C ALA A 260 -8.00 13.51 6.09
N PHE A 261 -7.34 14.65 5.88
CA PHE A 261 -7.53 15.88 6.66
C PHE A 261 -8.63 16.80 6.11
N GLY A 262 -9.48 16.32 5.20
CA GLY A 262 -10.64 17.04 4.69
C GLY A 262 -10.34 18.10 3.63
N ALA A 263 -9.11 18.17 3.12
CA ALA A 263 -8.76 19.06 2.02
C ALA A 263 -8.99 18.40 0.65
N LYS A 264 -9.14 19.23 -0.36
CA LYS A 264 -9.25 18.78 -1.75
C LYS A 264 -7.95 18.08 -2.20
N PRO A 265 -8.00 16.84 -2.74
CA PRO A 265 -6.82 16.13 -3.22
C PRO A 265 -5.97 16.96 -4.19
N GLU A 266 -6.59 17.81 -5.01
CA GLU A 266 -5.90 18.69 -5.96
C GLU A 266 -4.81 19.57 -5.32
N HIS A 267 -4.98 19.95 -4.04
CA HIS A 267 -3.98 20.72 -3.30
C HIS A 267 -2.65 19.98 -3.12
N ALA A 268 -2.65 18.66 -3.23
CA ALA A 268 -1.46 17.83 -3.11
C ALA A 268 -0.72 17.60 -4.44
N ALA A 269 -1.26 18.03 -5.58
CA ALA A 269 -0.76 17.62 -6.90
C ALA A 269 0.69 18.06 -7.15
N ARG A 270 1.03 19.32 -6.86
CA ARG A 270 2.40 19.85 -7.00
C ARG A 270 3.36 19.28 -5.95
N ALA A 271 2.88 19.02 -4.73
CA ALA A 271 3.68 18.36 -3.70
C ALA A 271 4.02 16.91 -4.09
N ALA A 272 3.06 16.17 -4.66
CA ALA A 272 3.28 14.84 -5.20
C ALA A 272 4.24 14.87 -6.41
N ALA A 273 4.14 15.87 -7.29
CA ALA A 273 5.07 16.08 -8.39
C ALA A 273 6.49 16.34 -7.89
N ALA A 274 6.66 17.21 -6.89
CA ALA A 274 7.95 17.44 -6.26
C ALA A 274 8.56 16.14 -5.69
N LEU A 275 7.77 15.34 -4.97
CA LEU A 275 8.21 14.05 -4.43
C LEU A 275 8.67 13.07 -5.50
N GLU A 276 7.90 12.92 -6.58
CA GLU A 276 8.30 12.04 -7.69
C GLU A 276 9.51 12.59 -8.45
N LEU A 277 9.65 13.91 -8.61
CA LEU A 277 10.84 14.52 -9.21
C LEU A 277 12.10 14.27 -8.38
N PHE A 278 12.05 14.48 -7.05
CA PHE A 278 13.14 14.11 -6.14
C PHE A 278 13.45 12.62 -6.23
N HIS A 279 12.43 11.76 -6.18
CA HIS A 279 12.62 10.32 -6.31
C HIS A 279 13.35 9.94 -7.61
N ASN A 280 12.93 10.51 -8.75
CA ASN A 280 13.57 10.21 -10.04
C ASN A 280 15.00 10.78 -10.10
N GLY A 281 15.25 11.96 -9.54
CA GLY A 281 16.61 12.51 -9.38
C GLY A 281 17.50 11.59 -8.56
N PHE A 282 17.01 11.11 -7.40
CA PHE A 282 17.71 10.14 -6.56
C PHE A 282 17.99 8.85 -7.31
N LEU A 283 17.04 8.31 -8.08
CA LEU A 283 17.24 7.09 -8.88
C LEU A 283 18.35 7.25 -9.92
N VAL A 284 18.40 8.39 -10.62
CA VAL A 284 19.46 8.65 -11.61
C VAL A 284 20.83 8.67 -10.94
N HIS A 285 20.95 9.32 -9.78
CA HIS A 285 22.21 9.36 -9.02
C HIS A 285 22.56 8.01 -8.38
N ASP A 286 21.57 7.26 -7.89
CA ASP A 286 21.74 5.91 -7.32
C ASP A 286 22.24 4.94 -8.38
N ASP A 287 21.69 4.98 -9.61
CA ASP A 287 22.13 4.13 -10.71
C ASP A 287 23.62 4.36 -11.09
N ILE A 288 24.11 5.59 -10.95
CA ILE A 288 25.54 5.92 -11.12
C ILE A 288 26.37 5.31 -9.98
N ALA A 289 25.93 5.52 -8.73
CA ALA A 289 26.65 5.04 -7.55
C ALA A 289 26.71 3.50 -7.47
N ASP A 290 25.64 2.85 -7.93
CA ASP A 290 25.47 1.39 -7.96
C ASP A 290 26.09 0.73 -9.19
N GLU A 291 26.59 1.51 -10.17
CA GLU A 291 27.02 1.03 -11.49
C GLU A 291 25.92 0.18 -12.18
N SER A 292 24.65 0.54 -11.95
CA SER A 292 23.48 -0.16 -12.50
C SER A 292 23.44 -0.02 -14.02
N THR A 293 23.08 -1.11 -14.71
CA THR A 293 22.97 -1.15 -16.18
C THR A 293 21.53 -1.01 -16.67
N HIS A 294 20.54 -1.43 -15.87
CA HIS A 294 19.13 -1.43 -16.22
C HIS A 294 18.25 -0.95 -15.07
N ARG A 295 17.15 -0.26 -15.41
CA ARG A 295 16.10 0.14 -14.49
C ARG A 295 14.73 0.07 -15.15
N ARG A 296 13.82 -0.72 -14.57
CA ARG A 296 12.45 -0.92 -15.05
C ARG A 296 12.42 -1.39 -16.52
N GLY A 297 13.29 -2.35 -16.84
CA GLY A 297 13.40 -2.97 -18.17
C GLY A 297 14.11 -2.14 -19.24
N LEU A 298 14.61 -0.94 -18.93
CA LEU A 298 15.32 -0.06 -19.86
C LEU A 298 16.74 0.24 -19.36
N PRO A 299 17.71 0.52 -20.24
CA PRO A 299 19.05 0.96 -19.84
C PRO A 299 19.01 2.14 -18.86
N THR A 300 19.96 2.19 -17.94
CA THR A 300 20.16 3.35 -17.07
C THR A 300 20.78 4.50 -17.85
N MET A 301 20.54 5.73 -17.39
CA MET A 301 21.03 6.92 -18.10
C MET A 301 22.56 6.98 -18.18
N ASN A 302 23.24 6.51 -17.15
CA ASN A 302 24.70 6.45 -17.12
C ASN A 302 25.26 5.39 -18.07
N ALA A 303 24.55 4.28 -18.28
CA ALA A 303 24.94 3.26 -19.25
C ALA A 303 24.75 3.73 -20.70
N GLU A 304 23.69 4.50 -20.97
CA GLU A 304 23.35 4.93 -22.34
C GLU A 304 24.05 6.24 -22.75
N PHE A 305 24.12 7.22 -21.86
CA PHE A 305 24.60 8.59 -22.15
C PHE A 305 25.87 8.99 -21.38
N GLY A 306 26.36 8.10 -20.50
CA GLY A 306 27.53 8.35 -19.65
C GLY A 306 27.22 9.14 -18.38
N ASN A 307 28.15 9.08 -17.43
CA ASN A 307 27.96 9.68 -16.09
C ASN A 307 27.74 11.20 -16.13
N GLY A 308 28.39 11.92 -17.05
CA GLY A 308 28.29 13.39 -17.10
C GLY A 308 26.86 13.89 -17.35
N LEU A 309 26.19 13.33 -18.36
CA LEU A 309 24.79 13.66 -18.65
C LEU A 309 23.86 13.15 -17.55
N ALA A 310 24.08 11.94 -17.05
CA ALA A 310 23.27 11.37 -15.98
C ALA A 310 23.29 12.22 -14.71
N VAL A 311 24.47 12.65 -14.23
CA VAL A 311 24.58 13.54 -13.06
C VAL A 311 23.79 14.84 -13.29
N ASN A 312 24.00 15.47 -14.45
CA ASN A 312 23.37 16.75 -14.79
C ASN A 312 21.84 16.64 -14.88
N VAL A 313 21.31 15.53 -15.40
CA VAL A 313 19.86 15.28 -15.44
C VAL A 313 19.30 15.02 -14.05
N GLY A 314 20.00 14.26 -13.21
CA GLY A 314 19.61 14.07 -11.81
C GLY A 314 19.56 15.40 -11.03
N ASP A 315 20.54 16.27 -11.25
CA ASP A 315 20.56 17.63 -10.69
C ASP A 315 19.39 18.49 -11.22
N GLY A 316 19.11 18.41 -12.53
CA GLY A 316 17.97 19.08 -13.15
C GLY A 316 16.63 18.65 -12.59
N LEU A 317 16.44 17.34 -12.32
CA LEU A 317 15.24 16.80 -11.69
C LEU A 317 15.08 17.32 -10.25
N ASN A 318 16.17 17.33 -9.47
CA ASN A 318 16.16 17.87 -8.11
C ASN A 318 15.84 19.38 -8.10
N LEU A 319 16.37 20.15 -9.05
CA LEU A 319 16.06 21.57 -9.19
C LEU A 319 14.58 21.79 -9.53
N LEU A 320 14.05 21.03 -10.49
CA LEU A 320 12.64 21.11 -10.87
C LEU A 320 11.71 20.70 -9.72
N ALA A 321 12.14 19.76 -8.87
CA ALA A 321 11.40 19.39 -7.67
C ALA A 321 11.29 20.56 -6.68
N VAL A 322 12.35 21.35 -6.51
CA VAL A 322 12.32 22.58 -5.69
C VAL A 322 11.34 23.60 -6.29
N ASP A 323 11.35 23.78 -7.62
CA ASP A 323 10.39 24.65 -8.30
C ASP A 323 8.94 24.17 -8.08
N ALA A 324 8.70 22.84 -8.10
CA ALA A 324 7.39 22.24 -7.82
C ALA A 324 6.92 22.55 -6.40
N VAL A 325 7.81 22.49 -5.40
CA VAL A 325 7.50 22.90 -4.03
C VAL A 325 7.12 24.39 -4.00
N LEU A 326 7.95 25.26 -4.56
CA LEU A 326 7.75 26.72 -4.56
C LEU A 326 6.46 27.14 -5.28
N ALA A 327 6.10 26.46 -6.37
CA ALA A 327 4.88 26.70 -7.12
C ALA A 327 3.60 26.52 -6.28
N ASN A 328 3.66 25.89 -5.11
CA ASN A 328 2.53 25.83 -4.19
C ASN A 328 2.19 27.19 -3.54
N LEU A 329 3.07 28.19 -3.60
CA LEU A 329 2.82 29.51 -2.99
C LEU A 329 1.51 30.15 -3.48
N GLU A 330 1.21 30.03 -4.77
CA GLU A 330 0.00 30.61 -5.35
C GLU A 330 -1.29 29.88 -4.95
N THR A 331 -1.22 28.58 -4.70
CA THR A 331 -2.40 27.73 -4.47
C THR A 331 -2.65 27.46 -3.00
N LEU A 332 -1.59 27.25 -2.21
CA LEU A 332 -1.66 26.89 -0.80
C LEU A 332 -1.32 28.05 0.15
N GLY A 333 -0.71 29.12 -0.38
CA GLY A 333 -0.24 30.26 0.40
C GLY A 333 1.08 30.04 1.13
N LEU A 334 1.64 31.12 1.68
CA LEU A 334 3.00 31.16 2.21
C LEU A 334 3.27 30.12 3.31
N ALA A 335 2.39 30.01 4.31
CA ALA A 335 2.62 29.15 5.48
C ALA A 335 2.74 27.67 5.09
N ARG A 336 1.83 27.17 4.23
CA ARG A 336 1.86 25.78 3.77
C ARG A 336 3.05 25.50 2.86
N THR A 337 3.38 26.44 1.96
CA THR A 337 4.57 26.31 1.11
C THR A 337 5.87 26.28 1.93
N LEU A 338 6.00 27.11 2.97
CA LEU A 338 7.15 27.05 3.88
C LEU A 338 7.22 25.69 4.60
N GLY A 339 6.08 25.14 5.02
CA GLY A 339 6.01 23.78 5.57
C GLY A 339 6.47 22.72 4.57
N LEU A 340 6.05 22.81 3.30
CA LEU A 340 6.51 21.89 2.25
C LEU A 340 8.00 22.02 1.98
N ILE A 341 8.57 23.23 2.01
CA ILE A 341 10.02 23.45 1.87
C ILE A 341 10.76 22.78 3.02
N GLN A 342 10.34 23.01 4.26
CA GLN A 342 10.96 22.40 5.44
C GLN A 342 10.94 20.86 5.33
N GLU A 343 9.81 20.31 4.91
CA GLU A 343 9.63 18.87 4.82
C GLU A 343 10.42 18.24 3.68
N ALA A 344 10.45 18.90 2.50
CA ALA A 344 11.29 18.47 1.39
C ALA A 344 12.79 18.55 1.74
N MET A 345 13.23 19.63 2.41
CA MET A 345 14.63 19.75 2.86
C MET A 345 15.02 18.67 3.87
N HIS A 346 14.12 18.35 4.82
CA HIS A 346 14.36 17.29 5.77
C HIS A 346 14.47 15.94 5.06
N MET A 347 13.49 15.60 4.22
CA MET A 347 13.49 14.38 3.41
C MET A 347 14.78 14.21 2.59
N CYS A 348 15.22 15.25 1.88
CA CYS A 348 16.43 15.20 1.08
C CYS A 348 17.68 14.98 1.94
N ARG A 349 17.79 15.65 3.09
CA ARG A 349 18.92 15.45 4.02
C ARG A 349 18.96 14.02 4.53
N GLU A 350 17.82 13.49 4.97
CA GLU A 350 17.71 12.12 5.46
C GLU A 350 18.09 11.10 4.36
N SER A 351 17.62 11.31 3.13
CA SER A 351 17.90 10.44 1.98
C SER A 351 19.39 10.43 1.62
N ILE A 352 20.01 11.61 1.59
CA ILE A 352 21.47 11.75 1.32
C ILE A 352 22.28 11.09 2.44
N GLU A 353 21.92 11.31 3.70
CA GLU A 353 22.60 10.68 4.85
C GLU A 353 22.46 9.15 4.79
N GLY A 354 21.30 8.63 4.43
CA GLY A 354 21.08 7.19 4.23
C GLY A 354 21.95 6.61 3.11
N GLN A 355 22.02 7.28 1.96
CA GLN A 355 22.91 6.88 0.86
C GLN A 355 24.38 6.88 1.30
N ALA A 356 24.80 7.90 2.05
CA ALA A 356 26.17 7.99 2.57
C ALA A 356 26.49 6.87 3.56
N MET A 357 25.52 6.40 4.36
CA MET A 357 25.70 5.26 5.25
C MET A 357 26.00 3.98 4.45
N GLU A 358 25.20 3.67 3.44
CA GLU A 358 25.40 2.48 2.61
C GLU A 358 26.72 2.52 1.83
N LEU A 359 26.99 3.62 1.12
CA LEU A 359 28.26 3.82 0.42
C LEU A 359 29.46 3.77 1.38
N GLY A 360 29.29 4.29 2.59
CA GLY A 360 30.29 4.20 3.65
C GLY A 360 30.58 2.76 4.08
N TRP A 361 29.57 1.90 4.18
CA TRP A 361 29.76 0.47 4.48
C TRP A 361 30.50 -0.25 3.35
N ILE A 362 30.14 0.05 2.09
CA ILE A 362 30.81 -0.51 0.91
C ILE A 362 32.28 -0.08 0.89
N HIS A 363 32.54 1.22 1.01
CA HIS A 363 33.88 1.79 0.98
C HIS A 363 34.78 1.24 2.09
N ARG A 364 34.27 1.20 3.33
CA ARG A 364 35.02 0.68 4.49
C ARG A 364 35.04 -0.85 4.56
N ARG A 365 34.38 -1.54 3.62
CA ARG A 365 34.28 -3.00 3.60
C ARG A 365 33.68 -3.57 4.89
N VAL A 366 32.69 -2.86 5.44
CA VAL A 366 31.99 -3.28 6.66
C VAL A 366 30.66 -3.94 6.28
N VAL A 367 30.33 -5.02 6.96
CA VAL A 367 28.97 -5.56 7.03
C VAL A 367 28.46 -5.28 8.44
N PRO A 368 27.35 -4.53 8.61
CA PRO A 368 26.78 -4.29 9.92
C PRO A 368 26.45 -5.61 10.64
N SER A 369 26.44 -5.58 11.97
CA SER A 369 26.21 -6.78 12.78
C SER A 369 24.79 -6.87 13.35
N ARG A 370 24.03 -5.77 13.25
CA ARG A 370 22.71 -5.61 13.85
C ARG A 370 21.70 -5.17 12.80
N ASP A 371 20.49 -5.68 12.92
CA ASP A 371 19.38 -5.26 12.06
C ASP A 371 19.05 -3.78 12.26
N GLU A 372 19.25 -3.22 13.47
CA GLU A 372 19.00 -1.80 13.74
C GLU A 372 19.88 -0.86 12.91
N ASP A 373 21.09 -1.29 12.53
CA ASP A 373 21.96 -0.53 11.65
C ASP A 373 21.32 -0.44 10.24
N TYR A 374 20.77 -1.55 9.76
CA TYR A 374 19.99 -1.58 8.51
C TYR A 374 18.69 -0.79 8.62
N PHE A 375 17.96 -0.87 9.73
CA PHE A 375 16.73 -0.10 9.92
C PHE A 375 17.00 1.40 9.86
N THR A 376 18.10 1.85 10.48
CA THR A 376 18.51 3.26 10.43
C THR A 376 18.83 3.68 9.00
N MET A 377 19.69 2.91 8.31
CA MET A 377 20.05 3.21 6.92
C MET A 377 18.82 3.18 6.00
N SER A 378 17.98 2.14 6.07
CA SER A 378 16.80 1.94 5.22
C SER A 378 15.73 3.01 5.46
N THR A 379 15.50 3.39 6.72
CA THR A 379 14.62 4.52 7.06
C THR A 379 15.10 5.81 6.39
N LYS A 380 16.40 6.08 6.50
CA LYS A 380 17.02 7.30 5.96
C LYS A 380 17.04 7.28 4.43
N LYS A 381 17.62 6.26 3.83
CA LYS A 381 17.79 6.10 2.38
C LYS A 381 16.45 6.05 1.67
N THR A 382 15.51 5.23 2.14
CA THR A 382 14.24 4.95 1.42
C THR A 382 12.99 5.37 2.18
N GLY A 383 12.93 5.13 3.48
CA GLY A 383 11.71 5.28 4.30
C GLY A 383 11.13 6.69 4.29
N TRP A 384 11.98 7.72 4.44
CA TRP A 384 11.55 9.12 4.44
C TRP A 384 10.85 9.50 3.14
N TYR A 385 11.53 9.40 2.01
CA TYR A 385 10.96 9.87 0.74
C TYR A 385 9.88 8.92 0.18
N THR A 386 9.83 7.66 0.63
CA THR A 386 8.86 6.67 0.11
C THR A 386 7.55 6.62 0.89
N CYS A 387 7.60 6.75 2.22
CA CYS A 387 6.43 6.52 3.07
C CYS A 387 6.11 7.70 4.00
N ILE A 388 7.13 8.28 4.66
CA ILE A 388 6.91 9.27 5.72
C ILE A 388 6.61 10.66 5.15
N SER A 389 7.51 11.22 4.35
CA SER A 389 7.37 12.56 3.76
C SER A 389 6.17 12.67 2.82
N PRO A 390 5.81 11.66 2.00
CA PRO A 390 4.56 11.70 1.25
C PRO A 390 3.32 11.96 2.12
N CYS A 391 3.20 11.31 3.27
CA CYS A 391 2.09 11.53 4.19
C CYS A 391 2.15 12.94 4.81
N ARG A 392 3.31 13.32 5.34
CA ARG A 392 3.50 14.63 6.00
C ARG A 392 3.27 15.80 5.04
N MET A 393 3.76 15.71 3.80
CA MET A 393 3.50 16.71 2.77
C MET A 393 2.02 16.79 2.39
N GLY A 394 1.32 15.64 2.32
CA GLY A 394 -0.13 15.61 2.14
C GLY A 394 -0.89 16.32 3.27
N ALA A 395 -0.47 16.12 4.52
CA ALA A 395 -1.04 16.81 5.68
C ALA A 395 -0.77 18.33 5.64
N VAL A 396 0.45 18.74 5.28
CA VAL A 396 0.81 20.17 5.09
C VAL A 396 -0.05 20.81 3.99
N CYS A 397 -0.32 20.10 2.89
CA CYS A 397 -1.24 20.58 1.85
C CYS A 397 -2.66 20.84 2.39
N ALA A 398 -3.11 20.04 3.35
CA ALA A 398 -4.39 20.22 4.03
C ALA A 398 -4.37 21.34 5.11
N GLY A 399 -3.20 21.91 5.40
CA GLY A 399 -3.01 22.97 6.39
C GLY A 399 -2.54 22.49 7.76
N VAL A 400 -2.13 21.22 7.88
CA VAL A 400 -1.52 20.69 9.10
C VAL A 400 -0.03 21.01 9.10
N THR A 401 0.37 22.00 9.90
CA THR A 401 1.79 22.40 10.03
C THR A 401 2.35 22.17 11.44
N ASP A 402 1.56 21.63 12.36
CA ASP A 402 2.02 21.30 13.71
C ASP A 402 2.96 20.08 13.67
N PRO A 403 4.24 20.22 14.06
CA PRO A 403 5.18 19.11 14.09
C PRO A 403 4.72 17.92 14.94
N ALA A 404 3.95 18.15 16.01
CA ALA A 404 3.43 17.08 16.85
C ALA A 404 2.37 16.23 16.14
N VAL A 405 1.59 16.83 15.25
CA VAL A 405 0.61 16.12 14.41
C VAL A 405 1.32 15.40 13.27
N LEU A 406 2.28 16.06 12.61
CA LEU A 406 3.08 15.45 11.55
C LEU A 406 3.89 14.26 12.06
N GLY A 407 4.42 14.34 13.29
CA GLY A 407 5.18 13.26 13.92
C GLY A 407 4.38 11.98 14.17
N ARG A 408 3.03 12.04 14.13
CA ARG A 408 2.18 10.85 14.27
C ARG A 408 2.31 9.88 13.09
N PHE A 409 2.78 10.36 11.93
CA PHE A 409 3.01 9.50 10.77
C PHE A 409 4.32 8.70 10.88
N ASP A 410 5.28 9.18 11.67
CA ASP A 410 6.68 8.80 11.54
C ASP A 410 6.88 7.30 11.82
N GLU A 411 6.43 6.78 12.95
CA GLU A 411 6.72 5.39 13.35
C GLU A 411 5.98 4.36 12.48
N ALA A 412 4.69 4.58 12.23
CA ALA A 412 3.89 3.71 11.38
C ALA A 412 4.52 3.57 9.98
N PHE A 413 4.80 4.71 9.33
CA PHE A 413 5.33 4.73 7.98
C PHE A 413 6.83 4.44 7.90
N ARG A 414 7.59 4.61 8.98
CA ARG A 414 8.96 4.10 9.12
C ARG A 414 8.97 2.57 9.05
N LEU A 415 8.17 1.91 9.88
CA LEU A 415 8.09 0.45 9.93
C LEU A 415 7.59 -0.15 8.61
N ILE A 416 6.52 0.44 8.04
CA ILE A 416 5.98 0.06 6.72
C ILE A 416 7.04 0.27 5.64
N GLY A 417 7.76 1.39 5.65
CA GLY A 417 8.82 1.69 4.68
C GLY A 417 10.00 0.72 4.75
N ILE A 418 10.43 0.31 5.94
CA ILE A 418 11.47 -0.72 6.09
C ILE A 418 10.96 -2.06 5.56
N ALA A 419 9.74 -2.47 5.92
CA ALA A 419 9.15 -3.72 5.43
C ALA A 419 9.05 -3.74 3.90
N PHE A 420 8.65 -2.62 3.30
CA PHE A 420 8.63 -2.43 1.85
C PHE A 420 10.00 -2.67 1.21
N GLN A 421 11.06 -2.07 1.77
CA GLN A 421 12.40 -2.21 1.23
C GLN A 421 12.92 -3.65 1.38
N ILE A 422 12.68 -4.30 2.53
CA ILE A 422 13.07 -5.71 2.72
C ILE A 422 12.38 -6.59 1.66
N GLN A 423 11.10 -6.36 1.38
CA GLN A 423 10.38 -7.11 0.36
C GLN A 423 10.93 -6.85 -1.06
N ASP A 424 11.24 -5.58 -1.38
CA ASP A 424 11.87 -5.23 -2.65
C ASP A 424 13.29 -5.85 -2.80
N ASP A 425 14.05 -5.98 -1.71
CA ASP A 425 15.35 -6.67 -1.67
C ASP A 425 15.17 -8.19 -1.86
N ILE A 426 14.13 -8.81 -1.26
CA ILE A 426 13.83 -10.23 -1.44
C ILE A 426 13.46 -10.51 -2.90
N LEU A 427 12.56 -9.69 -3.47
CA LEU A 427 12.14 -9.80 -4.87
C LEU A 427 13.32 -9.68 -5.84
N ASN A 428 14.36 -8.91 -5.52
CA ASN A 428 15.57 -8.85 -6.34
C ASN A 428 16.34 -10.19 -6.40
N LEU A 429 16.23 -11.02 -5.36
CA LEU A 429 16.95 -12.28 -5.22
C LEU A 429 16.16 -13.50 -5.69
N VAL A 430 14.83 -13.50 -5.50
CA VAL A 430 13.98 -14.69 -5.75
C VAL A 430 12.84 -14.44 -6.74
N GLY A 431 12.58 -13.20 -7.13
CA GLY A 431 11.51 -12.86 -8.07
C GLY A 431 11.82 -13.32 -9.49
N ASP A 432 10.78 -13.59 -10.27
CA ASP A 432 10.89 -13.84 -11.71
C ASP A 432 11.43 -12.58 -12.41
N GLU A 433 12.49 -12.74 -13.22
CA GLU A 433 13.10 -11.64 -13.99
C GLU A 433 12.06 -10.85 -14.81
N ALA A 434 11.03 -11.55 -15.32
CA ALA A 434 9.97 -10.92 -16.10
C ALA A 434 9.08 -9.96 -15.28
N LEU A 435 8.98 -10.14 -13.96
CA LEU A 435 8.11 -9.36 -13.07
C LEU A 435 8.83 -8.20 -12.38
N TYR A 436 10.13 -8.32 -12.12
CA TYR A 436 10.89 -7.34 -11.32
C TYR A 436 11.52 -6.21 -12.15
N GLY A 437 11.86 -6.45 -13.42
CA GLY A 437 12.34 -5.40 -14.33
C GLY A 437 13.71 -4.79 -13.97
N LYS A 438 14.51 -5.49 -13.14
CA LYS A 438 15.96 -5.27 -12.96
C LYS A 438 16.72 -6.55 -13.29
N GLU A 439 18.05 -6.45 -13.38
CA GLU A 439 18.97 -7.59 -13.42
C GLU A 439 18.79 -8.47 -12.17
N ALA A 440 18.60 -9.79 -12.36
CA ALA A 440 18.51 -10.73 -11.26
C ALA A 440 19.80 -10.72 -10.42
N LEU A 441 19.65 -10.79 -9.09
CA LEU A 441 20.78 -10.72 -8.15
C LEU A 441 21.56 -9.40 -8.20
N GLY A 442 20.99 -8.35 -8.81
CA GLY A 442 21.59 -7.02 -8.93
C GLY A 442 22.13 -6.48 -7.60
N ASP A 443 21.39 -6.66 -6.50
CA ASP A 443 21.83 -6.21 -5.18
C ASP A 443 23.11 -6.91 -4.70
N LEU A 444 23.32 -8.19 -5.07
CA LEU A 444 24.55 -8.93 -4.75
C LEU A 444 25.73 -8.47 -5.62
N LEU A 445 25.46 -8.20 -6.90
CA LEU A 445 26.43 -7.64 -7.84
C LEU A 445 26.85 -6.21 -7.45
N GLU A 446 25.91 -5.36 -7.04
CA GLU A 446 26.17 -4.08 -6.38
C GLU A 446 26.91 -4.24 -5.05
N GLY A 447 26.71 -5.36 -4.36
CA GLY A 447 27.23 -5.60 -3.03
C GLY A 447 26.48 -4.83 -1.96
N LYS A 448 25.17 -4.68 -2.08
CA LYS A 448 24.33 -4.04 -1.07
C LYS A 448 24.33 -4.83 0.23
N ARG A 449 24.31 -4.11 1.35
CA ARG A 449 24.26 -4.71 2.71
C ARG A 449 22.80 -4.85 3.14
N THR A 450 22.06 -5.69 2.43
CA THR A 450 20.66 -6.01 2.76
C THR A 450 20.57 -6.77 4.08
N VAL A 451 19.38 -6.80 4.69
CA VAL A 451 19.19 -7.50 5.97
C VAL A 451 19.50 -9.00 5.88
N MET A 452 19.29 -9.61 4.71
CA MET A 452 19.63 -11.01 4.45
C MET A 452 21.15 -11.25 4.50
N LEU A 453 21.94 -10.30 4.00
CA LEU A 453 23.39 -10.36 4.04
C LEU A 453 23.92 -10.16 5.47
N ILE A 454 23.33 -9.22 6.21
CA ILE A 454 23.65 -8.99 7.63
C ILE A 454 23.35 -10.25 8.45
N HIS A 455 22.18 -10.87 8.25
CA HIS A 455 21.85 -12.15 8.88
C HIS A 455 22.84 -13.25 8.50
N LEU A 456 23.17 -13.39 7.20
CA LEU A 456 24.13 -14.39 6.72
C LEU A 456 25.49 -14.25 7.39
N PHE A 457 26.03 -13.03 7.51
CA PHE A 457 27.33 -12.81 8.16
C PHE A 457 27.30 -13.14 9.65
N ARG A 458 26.17 -12.92 10.32
CA ARG A 458 25.98 -13.28 11.73
C ARG A 458 25.94 -14.79 11.95
N THR A 459 25.35 -15.57 11.04
CA THR A 459 25.18 -17.03 11.19
C THR A 459 26.29 -17.87 10.54
N ALA A 460 26.99 -17.32 9.54
CA ALA A 460 28.05 -18.01 8.82
C ALA A 460 29.25 -18.36 9.72
N SER A 461 29.99 -19.41 9.34
CA SER A 461 31.27 -19.73 9.98
C SER A 461 32.32 -18.65 9.68
N ALA A 462 33.39 -18.56 10.47
CA ALA A 462 34.47 -17.60 10.22
C ALA A 462 35.09 -17.75 8.82
N ARG A 463 35.29 -19.00 8.37
CA ARG A 463 35.83 -19.32 7.03
C ARG A 463 34.87 -18.91 5.92
N GLU A 464 33.58 -19.16 6.09
CA GLU A 464 32.56 -18.80 5.09
C GLU A 464 32.39 -17.28 5.01
N ARG A 465 32.39 -16.57 6.15
CA ARG A 465 32.42 -15.09 6.18
C ARG A 465 33.60 -14.51 5.41
N GLU A 466 34.79 -15.07 5.58
CA GLU A 466 35.98 -14.59 4.86
C GLU A 466 35.81 -14.73 3.34
N ARG A 467 35.34 -15.89 2.87
CA ARG A 467 35.05 -16.13 1.45
C ARG A 467 33.97 -15.19 0.93
N LEU A 468 32.84 -15.08 1.63
CA LEU A 468 31.73 -14.18 1.24
C LEU A 468 32.17 -12.72 1.22
N GLY A 469 33.00 -12.30 2.18
CA GLY A 469 33.60 -10.96 2.20
C GLY A 469 34.46 -10.70 0.98
N GLN A 470 35.33 -11.64 0.59
CA GLN A 470 36.15 -11.50 -0.62
C GLN A 470 35.30 -11.29 -1.89
N LEU A 471 34.18 -12.00 -2.02
CA LEU A 471 33.23 -11.82 -3.14
C LEU A 471 32.54 -10.46 -3.07
N LEU A 472 32.00 -10.12 -1.90
CA LEU A 472 31.22 -8.90 -1.66
C LEU A 472 32.03 -7.61 -1.91
N HIS A 473 33.33 -7.61 -1.60
CA HIS A 473 34.20 -6.44 -1.70
C HIS A 473 34.82 -6.20 -3.09
N ARG A 474 34.55 -7.07 -4.07
CA ARG A 474 34.93 -6.82 -5.46
C ARG A 474 34.07 -5.69 -6.04
N PRO A 475 34.61 -4.86 -6.95
CA PRO A 475 33.78 -3.93 -7.71
C PRO A 475 32.77 -4.70 -8.56
N ARG A 476 31.62 -4.07 -8.87
CA ARG A 476 30.54 -4.70 -9.65
C ARG A 476 31.07 -5.28 -10.96
N SER A 477 31.84 -4.49 -11.71
CA SER A 477 32.47 -4.89 -12.97
C SER A 477 33.38 -6.13 -12.90
N ALA A 478 33.80 -6.53 -11.71
CA ALA A 478 34.60 -7.73 -11.49
C ALA A 478 33.83 -8.89 -10.87
N LYS A 479 32.52 -8.77 -10.58
CA LYS A 479 31.70 -9.88 -10.07
C LYS A 479 31.03 -10.62 -11.22
N THR A 480 30.88 -11.92 -11.07
CA THR A 480 30.13 -12.76 -12.02
C THR A 480 28.78 -13.20 -11.45
N GLN A 481 27.89 -13.65 -12.32
CA GLN A 481 26.60 -14.22 -11.90
C GLN A 481 26.80 -15.45 -11.01
N ASP A 482 27.74 -16.33 -11.35
CA ASP A 482 28.09 -17.51 -10.53
C ASP A 482 28.52 -17.13 -9.10
N GLU A 483 29.24 -16.01 -8.94
CA GLU A 483 29.64 -15.51 -7.63
C GLU A 483 28.45 -14.95 -6.84
N ALA A 484 27.50 -14.28 -7.52
CA ALA A 484 26.25 -13.86 -6.90
C ALA A 484 25.39 -15.06 -6.49
N GLU A 485 25.32 -16.11 -7.31
CA GLU A 485 24.64 -17.37 -7.00
C GLU A 485 25.31 -18.11 -5.82
N GLU A 486 26.64 -18.06 -5.69
CA GLU A 486 27.36 -18.62 -4.52
C GLU A 486 26.86 -17.95 -3.22
N VAL A 487 26.71 -16.62 -3.22
CA VAL A 487 26.20 -15.85 -2.08
C VAL A 487 24.73 -16.17 -1.82
N LEU A 488 23.88 -16.23 -2.84
CA LEU A 488 22.47 -16.60 -2.71
C LEU A 488 22.31 -18.02 -2.14
N ALA A 489 23.11 -18.97 -2.60
CA ALA A 489 23.12 -20.33 -2.09
C ALA A 489 23.49 -20.37 -0.60
N ALA A 490 24.47 -19.54 -0.18
CA ALA A 490 24.79 -19.38 1.23
C ALA A 490 23.62 -18.76 2.02
N MET A 491 22.96 -17.74 1.50
CA MET A 491 21.75 -17.16 2.11
C MET A 491 20.65 -18.20 2.33
N ARG A 492 20.40 -19.07 1.34
CA ARG A 492 19.43 -20.18 1.44
C ARG A 492 19.83 -21.19 2.52
N ARG A 493 21.10 -21.63 2.53
CA ARG A 493 21.59 -22.59 3.55
C ARG A 493 21.45 -22.08 4.98
N HIS A 494 21.63 -20.77 5.18
CA HIS A 494 21.55 -20.13 6.49
C HIS A 494 20.15 -19.62 6.84
N GLY A 495 19.14 -19.82 5.99
CA GLY A 495 17.78 -19.34 6.23
C GLY A 495 17.65 -17.82 6.24
N SER A 496 18.57 -17.08 5.60
CA SER A 496 18.57 -15.62 5.61
C SER A 496 17.37 -15.01 4.85
N ILE A 497 16.86 -15.71 3.83
CA ILE A 497 15.68 -15.27 3.06
C ILE A 497 14.43 -15.40 3.95
N ASP A 498 14.22 -16.57 4.56
CA ASP A 498 13.09 -16.81 5.47
C ASP A 498 13.13 -15.86 6.68
N TYR A 499 14.33 -15.59 7.20
CA TYR A 499 14.53 -14.58 8.24
C TYR A 499 14.03 -13.20 7.82
N ALA A 500 14.38 -12.76 6.61
CA ALA A 500 14.00 -11.47 6.08
C ALA A 500 12.48 -11.37 5.83
N ILE A 501 11.85 -12.43 5.31
CA ILE A 501 10.39 -12.53 5.16
C ILE A 501 9.72 -12.37 6.53
N ALA A 502 10.11 -13.17 7.51
CA ALA A 502 9.52 -13.11 8.86
C ALA A 502 9.77 -11.76 9.56
N LEU A 503 10.89 -11.10 9.26
CA LEU A 503 11.17 -9.77 9.77
C LEU A 503 10.29 -8.70 9.10
N ALA A 504 10.14 -8.74 7.77
CA ALA A 504 9.25 -7.85 7.03
C ALA A 504 7.81 -7.95 7.54
N ASP A 505 7.29 -9.18 7.74
CA ASP A 505 5.95 -9.42 8.27
C ASP A 505 5.75 -8.84 9.68
N ARG A 506 6.75 -8.99 10.57
CA ARG A 506 6.70 -8.42 11.92
C ARG A 506 6.70 -6.90 11.90
N LEU A 507 7.56 -6.29 11.09
CA LEU A 507 7.64 -4.82 10.96
C LEU A 507 6.36 -4.26 10.35
N ALA A 508 5.83 -4.93 9.33
CA ALA A 508 4.54 -4.64 8.72
C ALA A 508 3.39 -4.63 9.73
N ALA A 509 3.24 -5.72 10.50
CA ALA A 509 2.21 -5.84 11.52
C ALA A 509 2.32 -4.77 12.62
N ALA A 510 3.56 -4.47 13.06
CA ALA A 510 3.83 -3.39 13.99
C ALA A 510 3.47 -2.01 13.39
N GLY A 511 3.84 -1.77 12.14
CA GLY A 511 3.51 -0.54 11.41
C GLY A 511 2.01 -0.32 11.26
N ILE A 512 1.23 -1.36 10.97
CA ILE A 512 -0.24 -1.32 10.94
C ILE A 512 -0.81 -1.00 12.33
N THR A 513 -0.26 -1.61 13.38
CA THR A 513 -0.68 -1.32 14.76
C THR A 513 -0.43 0.15 15.12
N HIS A 514 0.74 0.69 14.77
CA HIS A 514 1.06 2.10 14.92
C HIS A 514 0.14 2.99 14.07
N PHE A 515 -0.18 2.58 12.84
CA PHE A 515 -1.10 3.32 11.98
C PHE A 515 -2.47 3.51 12.64
N GLU A 516 -3.07 2.45 13.19
CA GLU A 516 -4.39 2.55 13.84
C GLU A 516 -4.35 3.35 15.14
N ASN A 517 -3.25 3.24 15.92
CA ASN A 517 -3.13 3.92 17.21
C ASN A 517 -2.73 5.39 17.08
N ASP A 518 -1.72 5.70 16.27
CA ASP A 518 -1.11 7.03 16.21
C ASP A 518 -1.89 7.98 15.29
N LEU A 519 -2.65 7.45 14.32
CA LEU A 519 -3.50 8.22 13.41
C LEU A 519 -4.99 8.15 13.78
N ASP A 520 -5.30 7.86 15.06
CA ASP A 520 -6.65 7.98 15.63
C ASP A 520 -7.19 9.42 15.55
N ILE A 521 -6.29 10.41 15.53
CA ILE A 521 -6.55 11.83 15.32
C ILE A 521 -7.22 12.15 13.97
N ILE A 522 -7.13 11.26 12.99
CA ILE A 522 -7.76 11.40 11.69
C ILE A 522 -9.12 10.69 11.75
N PRO A 523 -10.25 11.37 11.51
CA PRO A 523 -11.55 10.73 11.43
C PRO A 523 -11.59 9.64 10.35
N GLU A 524 -12.40 8.61 10.54
CA GLU A 524 -12.61 7.60 9.49
C GLU A 524 -13.29 8.23 8.27
N ASN A 525 -12.59 8.21 7.14
CA ASN A 525 -13.03 8.73 5.86
C ASN A 525 -12.31 8.01 4.70
N GLU A 526 -12.66 8.34 3.46
CA GLU A 526 -12.09 7.70 2.26
C GLU A 526 -10.57 7.86 2.18
N GLY A 527 -10.02 9.04 2.50
CA GLY A 527 -8.58 9.29 2.50
C GLY A 527 -7.83 8.39 3.48
N LYS A 528 -8.31 8.30 4.73
CA LYS A 528 -7.74 7.40 5.75
C LYS A 528 -7.89 5.94 5.35
N ALA A 529 -9.00 5.56 4.72
CA ALA A 529 -9.21 4.21 4.21
C ALA A 529 -8.19 3.83 3.12
N VAL A 530 -7.85 4.75 2.20
CA VAL A 530 -6.80 4.52 1.19
C VAL A 530 -5.43 4.38 1.85
N LEU A 531 -5.09 5.22 2.83
CA LEU A 531 -3.83 5.08 3.58
C LEU A 531 -3.72 3.72 4.27
N ARG A 532 -4.80 3.26 4.92
CA ARG A 532 -4.88 1.94 5.52
C ARG A 532 -4.68 0.84 4.49
N GLN A 533 -5.31 0.95 3.31
CA GLN A 533 -5.14 -0.01 2.22
C GLN A 533 -3.69 -0.07 1.73
N ILE A 534 -3.01 1.08 1.59
CA ILE A 534 -1.60 1.14 1.22
C ILE A 534 -0.72 0.47 2.28
N ALA A 535 -0.96 0.76 3.55
CA ALA A 535 -0.23 0.15 4.67
C ALA A 535 -0.29 -1.38 4.62
N HIS A 536 -1.43 -1.96 4.23
CA HIS A 536 -1.56 -3.40 4.00
C HIS A 536 -0.95 -3.86 2.67
N TYR A 537 -1.15 -3.13 1.58
CA TYR A 537 -0.66 -3.50 0.24
C TYR A 537 0.86 -3.70 0.19
N VAL A 538 1.60 -2.84 0.91
CA VAL A 538 3.05 -2.92 1.07
C VAL A 538 3.51 -4.27 1.64
N THR A 539 2.62 -4.99 2.31
CA THR A 539 2.96 -6.21 3.08
C THR A 539 2.55 -7.49 2.33
N THR A 540 1.61 -7.40 1.39
CA THR A 540 0.99 -8.56 0.73
C THR A 540 1.34 -8.65 -0.76
N ARG A 541 2.43 -8.03 -1.20
CA ARG A 541 2.86 -8.14 -2.60
C ARG A 541 3.21 -9.61 -2.91
N PRO A 542 2.78 -10.15 -4.06
CA PRO A 542 3.24 -11.46 -4.50
C PRO A 542 4.78 -11.43 -4.61
N LEU A 543 5.44 -12.36 -3.92
CA LEU A 543 6.85 -12.66 -4.10
C LEU A 543 7.09 -13.37 -5.44
#